data_AF-A0A941I9D3-F1
#
_entry.id   AF-A0A941I9D3-F1
#
_cell.length_a   1.000
_cell.length_b   1.000
_cell.length_c   1.000
_cell.angle_alpha   90.00
_cell.angle_beta   90.00
_cell.angle_gamma   90.00
#
_symmetry.space_group_name_H-M   'P 1'
#
loop_
_entity.id
_entity.type
_entity.pdbx_description
1 polymer ?
#
loop_
_entity_poly.entity_id
_entity_poly.type
_entity_poly.pdbx_seq_one_letter_code
_entity_poly.pdbx_strand_id
1 'polypeptide(L)'
;KELHILTRDGKLNQDSRRKLKQVYHLYQFIEPLLQQLQEERSDISLVDHGAGKSYLGFILYDLFFKAGQAQSKAHIYGIETRDELVKRSTELAQRLDFPGMSF
;
A
#
# COMPACT_ATOMS: atom_id res chain seq x y z
N LYS A 1 -4.70 11.36 -9.13
CA LYS A 1 -5.88 11.01 -9.95
C LYS A 1 -6.12 9.50 -10.09
N GLU A 2 -5.23 8.57 -9.66
CA GLU A 2 -5.39 7.13 -9.99
C GLU A 2 -5.44 6.13 -8.84
N LEU A 3 -5.13 6.52 -7.60
CA LEU A 3 -5.70 5.80 -6.47
C LEU A 3 -7.18 6.23 -6.41
N HIS A 4 -8.06 5.59 -7.19
CA HIS A 4 -9.51 5.86 -7.18
C HIS A 4 -10.16 5.71 -5.78
N ILE A 5 -9.41 5.20 -4.81
CA ILE A 5 -9.76 5.08 -3.40
C ILE A 5 -9.19 6.24 -2.56
N LEU A 6 -8.07 6.85 -2.93
CA LEU A 6 -7.38 7.90 -2.16
C LEU A 6 -7.45 9.30 -2.79
N THR A 7 -7.68 9.43 -4.10
CA THR A 7 -7.84 10.77 -4.72
C THR A 7 -9.31 11.10 -4.91
N ARG A 8 -9.76 12.08 -4.10
CA ARG A 8 -10.97 12.91 -4.26
C ARG A 8 -11.41 13.01 -5.72
N ASP A 9 -12.40 12.22 -6.11
CA ASP A 9 -13.34 12.61 -7.17
C ASP A 9 -14.70 11.95 -6.95
N GLY A 10 -15.50 12.65 -6.14
CA GLY A 10 -16.90 12.95 -6.47
C GLY A 10 -17.98 11.89 -6.27
N LYS A 11 -17.76 10.60 -6.54
CA LYS A 11 -18.79 9.55 -6.35
C LYS A 11 -18.17 8.19 -6.06
N LEU A 12 -17.59 8.04 -4.86
CA LEU A 12 -17.32 6.73 -4.27
C LEU A 12 -18.67 5.99 -4.16
N ASN A 13 -18.91 5.02 -5.06
CA ASN A 13 -20.10 4.18 -5.01
C ASN A 13 -20.05 3.27 -3.77
N GLN A 14 -21.18 2.67 -3.41
CA GLN A 14 -21.29 1.87 -2.18
C GLN A 14 -20.28 0.73 -2.14
N ASP A 15 -20.01 0.09 -3.28
CA ASP A 15 -19.03 -0.99 -3.39
C ASP A 15 -17.60 -0.53 -3.13
N SER A 16 -17.22 0.62 -3.68
CA SER A 16 -15.88 1.19 -3.48
C SER A 16 -15.69 1.63 -2.02
N ARG A 17 -16.73 2.16 -1.37
CA ARG A 17 -16.69 2.48 0.08
C ARG A 17 -16.57 1.22 0.93
N ARG A 18 -17.35 0.18 0.61
CA ARG A 18 -17.30 -1.11 1.31
C ARG A 18 -15.91 -1.73 1.20
N LYS A 19 -15.32 -1.73 0.00
CA LYS A 19 -13.96 -2.20 -0.21
C LYS A 19 -12.92 -1.37 0.56
N LEU A 20 -13.05 -0.05 0.53
CA LEU A 20 -12.14 0.82 1.30
C LEU A 20 -12.22 0.56 2.81
N LYS A 21 -13.44 0.37 3.35
CA LYS A 21 -13.63 -0.01 4.75
C LYS A 21 -12.93 -1.33 5.09
N GLN A 22 -12.99 -2.33 4.21
CA GLN A 22 -12.28 -3.60 4.40
C GLN A 22 -10.76 -3.40 4.41
N VAL A 23 -10.22 -2.59 3.50
CA VAL A 23 -8.78 -2.31 3.45
C VAL A 23 -8.31 -1.56 4.69
N TYR A 24 -9.06 -0.54 5.15
CA TYR A 24 -8.73 0.16 6.40
C TYR A 24 -8.82 -0.75 7.62
N HIS A 25 -9.81 -1.64 7.68
CA HIS A 25 -9.91 -2.57 8.79
C HIS A 25 -8.71 -3.52 8.84
N LEU A 26 -8.25 -4.00 7.68
CA LEU A 26 -7.04 -4.80 7.59
C LEU A 26 -5.79 -4.00 7.96
N TYR A 27 -5.69 -2.73 7.55
CA TYR A 27 -4.61 -1.83 7.99
C TYR A 27 -4.55 -1.71 9.51
N GLN A 28 -5.69 -1.44 10.16
CA GLN A 28 -5.76 -1.30 11.63
C GLN A 28 -5.34 -2.57 12.37
N PHE A 29 -5.54 -3.74 11.76
CA PHE A 29 -5.05 -5.00 12.30
C PHE A 29 -3.53 -5.15 12.14
N ILE A 30 -2.97 -4.73 10.99
CA ILE A 30 -1.54 -4.87 10.66
C ILE A 30 -0.68 -3.80 11.36
N GLU A 31 -1.18 -2.58 11.50
CA GLU A 31 -0.46 -1.43 12.07
C GLU A 31 0.23 -1.74 13.41
N PRO A 32 -0.44 -2.27 14.45
CA PRO A 32 0.23 -2.56 15.72
C PRO A 32 1.34 -3.63 15.58
N LEU A 33 1.18 -4.59 14.66
CA LEU A 33 2.22 -5.59 14.39
C LEU A 33 3.45 -4.94 13.73
N LEU A 34 3.22 -4.01 12.79
CA LEU A 34 4.31 -3.27 12.17
C LEU A 34 5.01 -2.33 13.15
N GLN A 35 4.29 -1.69 14.07
CA GLN A 35 4.88 -0.87 15.14
C GLN A 35 5.79 -1.70 16.03
N GLN A 36 5.32 -2.86 16.50
CA GLN A 36 6.13 -3.78 17.29
C GLN A 36 7.38 -4.23 16.53
N LEU A 37 7.24 -4.60 15.25
CA LEU A 37 8.39 -4.98 14.43
C LEU A 37 9.38 -3.83 14.23
N GLN A 38 8.90 -2.59 14.13
CA GLN A 38 9.74 -1.40 13.95
C GLN A 38 10.57 -1.08 15.20
N GLU A 39 10.04 -1.38 16.40
CA GLU A 39 10.79 -1.28 17.65
C GLU A 39 11.94 -2.30 17.72
N GLU A 40 11.73 -3.49 17.13
CA GLU A 40 12.73 -4.57 17.11
C GLU A 40 13.75 -4.42 15.96
N ARG A 41 13.32 -3.96 14.79
CA ARG A 41 14.15 -3.84 13.57
C ARG A 41 13.72 -2.66 12.70
N SER A 42 14.69 -1.96 12.13
CA SER A 42 14.43 -0.76 11.30
C SER A 42 14.23 -1.06 9.80
N ASP A 43 14.49 -2.29 9.37
CA ASP A 43 14.47 -2.75 7.97
C ASP A 43 13.35 -3.77 7.73
N ILE A 44 12.14 -3.27 7.49
CA ILE A 44 10.97 -4.12 7.26
C ILE A 44 10.80 -4.38 5.76
N SER A 45 10.91 -5.64 5.33
CA SER A 45 10.48 -6.07 4.00
C SER A 45 9.10 -6.70 4.07
N LEU A 46 8.12 -6.15 3.34
CA LEU A 46 6.75 -6.65 3.28
C LEU A 46 6.44 -7.21 1.90
N VAL A 47 5.82 -8.39 1.85
CA VAL A 47 5.42 -9.04 0.59
C VAL A 47 3.88 -9.10 0.54
N ASP A 48 3.29 -8.38 -0.42
CA ASP A 48 1.85 -8.37 -0.71
C ASP A 48 1.56 -9.39 -1.83
N HIS A 49 1.27 -10.63 -1.44
CA HIS A 49 1.01 -11.71 -2.39
C HIS A 49 -0.41 -11.67 -2.94
N GLY A 50 -0.56 -11.67 -4.26
CA GLY A 50 -1.86 -11.48 -4.91
C GLY A 50 -2.33 -10.03 -4.84
N ALA A 51 -1.40 -9.08 -4.99
CA ALA A 51 -1.63 -7.66 -4.78
C ALA A 51 -2.80 -7.11 -5.61
N GLY A 52 -3.11 -7.71 -6.76
CA GLY A 52 -4.22 -7.29 -7.60
C GLY A 52 -4.06 -5.85 -8.05
N LYS A 53 -4.97 -4.96 -7.64
CA LYS A 53 -4.87 -3.52 -7.90
C LYS A 53 -3.98 -2.78 -6.89
N SER A 54 -3.26 -3.52 -6.05
CA SER A 54 -2.24 -3.07 -5.08
C SER A 54 -2.70 -2.08 -4.01
N TYR A 55 -4.01 -1.96 -3.75
CA TYR A 55 -4.52 -0.96 -2.80
C TYR A 55 -3.95 -1.10 -1.39
N LEU A 56 -3.78 -2.33 -0.91
CA LEU A 56 -3.27 -2.57 0.44
C LEU A 56 -1.80 -2.15 0.56
N GLY A 57 -0.92 -2.64 -0.33
CA GLY A 57 0.48 -2.24 -0.37
C GLY A 57 0.68 -0.72 -0.46
N PHE A 58 -0.09 -0.03 -1.33
CA PHE A 58 -0.03 1.43 -1.44
C PHE A 58 -0.50 2.15 -0.17
N ILE A 59 -1.58 1.67 0.47
CA ILE A 59 -2.08 2.24 1.72
C ILE A 59 -1.09 2.03 2.86
N LEU A 60 -0.50 0.84 2.97
CA LEU A 60 0.53 0.56 3.98
C LEU A 60 1.76 1.45 3.77
N TYR A 61 2.21 1.62 2.53
CA TYR A 61 3.33 2.51 2.22
C TYR A 61 3.03 3.95 2.65
N ASP A 62 1.88 4.50 2.23
CA ASP A 62 1.54 5.90 2.47
C ASP A 62 1.27 6.20 3.95
N LEU A 63 0.50 5.35 4.64
CA LEU A 63 0.08 5.58 6.02
C LEU A 63 1.14 5.23 7.06
N PHE A 64 1.95 4.20 6.80
CA PHE A 64 2.89 3.69 7.80
C PHE A 64 4.34 4.07 7.46
N PHE A 65 4.82 3.65 6.30
CA PHE A 65 6.25 3.74 5.98
C PHE A 65 6.68 5.15 5.53
N LYS A 66 5.79 5.91 4.87
CA LYS A 66 6.06 7.28 4.44
C LYS A 66 5.77 8.32 5.52
N ALA A 67 4.71 8.12 6.30
CA ALA A 67 4.31 9.08 7.34
C ALA A 67 5.14 8.96 8.63
N GLY A 68 5.66 7.77 8.94
CA GLY A 68 6.58 7.55 10.06
C GLY A 68 7.96 8.12 9.73
N GLN A 69 8.30 9.29 10.25
CA GLN A 69 9.48 10.13 9.95
C GLN A 69 10.90 9.52 10.15
N ALA A 70 11.05 8.20 10.21
CA ALA A 70 12.34 7.58 10.01
C ALA A 70 12.46 7.20 8.53
N GLN A 71 13.61 7.45 7.91
CA GLN A 71 14.06 6.70 6.72
C GLN A 71 14.16 5.21 7.08
N SER A 72 13.01 4.56 7.34
CA SER A 72 12.94 3.12 7.42
C SER A 72 13.35 2.62 6.05
N LYS A 73 14.30 1.68 6.01
CA LYS A 73 14.70 0.99 4.79
C LYS A 73 13.62 -0.01 4.37
N ALA A 74 12.36 0.36 4.56
CA ALA A 74 11.25 -0.51 4.36
C ALA A 74 10.96 -0.63 2.86
N HIS A 75 10.74 -1.86 2.43
CA HIS A 75 10.47 -2.17 1.03
C HIS A 75 9.24 -3.07 0.92
N ILE A 76 8.31 -2.68 0.05
CA ILE A 76 7.12 -3.46 -0.26
C ILE A 76 7.27 -4.13 -1.62
N TYR A 77 7.07 -5.43 -1.66
CA TYR A 77 7.04 -6.23 -2.89
C TYR A 77 5.61 -6.70 -3.15
N GLY A 78 4.95 -6.17 -4.18
CA GLY A 78 3.67 -6.69 -4.62
C GLY A 78 3.86 -7.81 -5.64
N ILE A 79 3.33 -9.00 -5.36
CA ILE A 79 3.42 -10.15 -6.27
C ILE A 79 2.07 -10.32 -6.97
N GLU A 80 2.07 -10.24 -8.30
CA GLU A 80 0.88 -10.43 -9.13
C GLU A 80 1.24 -11.16 -10.42
N THR A 81 0.35 -12.04 -10.87
CA THR A 81 0.54 -12.89 -12.06
C THR A 81 0.12 -12.22 -13.37
N ARG A 82 -0.71 -11.19 -13.29
CA ARG A 82 -1.23 -10.47 -14.45
C ARG A 82 -0.34 -9.27 -14.77
N ASP A 83 0.38 -9.37 -15.89
CA ASP A 83 1.31 -8.33 -16.38
C ASP A 83 0.68 -6.94 -16.46
N GLU A 84 -0.59 -6.85 -16.89
CA GLU A 84 -1.30 -5.58 -17.00
C GLU A 84 -1.47 -4.87 -15.64
N LEU A 85 -1.56 -5.64 -14.55
CA LEU A 85 -1.70 -5.10 -13.20
C LEU A 85 -0.33 -4.75 -12.62
N VAL A 86 0.68 -5.59 -12.85
CA VAL A 86 2.07 -5.31 -12.49
C VAL A 86 2.52 -3.98 -13.11
N LYS A 87 2.28 -3.81 -14.42
CA LYS A 87 2.63 -2.58 -15.14
C LYS A 87 1.92 -1.36 -14.55
N ARG A 88 0.61 -1.45 -14.32
CA ARG A 88 -0.18 -0.35 -13.72
C ARG A 88 0.30 0.01 -12.33
N SER A 89 0.59 -0.98 -11.48
CA SER A 89 1.10 -0.74 -10.13
C SER A 89 2.50 -0.14 -10.14
N THR A 90 3.37 -0.59 -11.04
CA THR A 90 4.71 -0.01 -11.25
C THR A 90 4.62 1.46 -11.68
N GLU A 91 3.82 1.77 -12.70
CA GLU A 91 3.59 3.14 -13.18
C GLU A 91 3.00 4.03 -12.07
N LEU A 92 2.08 3.49 -11.26
CA LEU A 92 1.48 4.21 -10.15
C LEU A 92 2.50 4.51 -9.05
N ALA A 93 3.35 3.56 -8.66
CA ALA A 93 4.40 3.76 -7.68
C ALA A 93 5.39 4.84 -8.12
N GLN A 94 5.79 4.83 -9.39
CA GLN A 94 6.65 5.87 -9.97
C GLN A 94 5.99 7.24 -9.93
N ARG A 95 4.71 7.33 -10.32
CA ARG A 95 3.97 8.60 -10.33
C ARG A 95 3.72 9.19 -8.93
N LEU A 96 3.65 8.32 -7.91
CA LEU A 96 3.47 8.73 -6.51
C LEU A 96 4.81 8.98 -5.81
N ASP A 97 5.93 8.74 -6.49
CA ASP A 97 7.29 8.82 -5.95
C ASP A 97 7.47 7.94 -4.71
N PHE A 98 7.10 6.66 -4.84
CA PHE A 98 7.20 5.65 -3.77
C PHE A 98 8.39 4.72 -4.05
N PRO A 99 9.63 5.12 -3.75
CA PRO A 99 10.84 4.38 -4.13
C PRO A 99 11.02 3.04 -3.40
N GLY A 100 10.34 2.85 -2.27
CA GLY A 100 10.37 1.60 -1.50
C GLY A 100 9.31 0.59 -1.93
N MET A 101 8.88 0.61 -3.19
CA MET A 101 7.90 -0.34 -3.72
C MET A 101 8.37 -0.98 -5.03
N SER A 102 8.21 -2.29 -5.14
CA SER A 102 8.43 -3.08 -6.35
C SER A 102 7.23 -3.97 -6.65
N PHE A 103 6.94 -4.20 -7.92
CA PHE A 103 5.82 -5.01 -8.41
C PHE A 103 6.27 -5.93 -9.55
#